data_AF-A0ABD2PQ91-F1
#
_entry.id   AF-A0ABD2PQ91-F1
#
_cell.length_a   1.000
_cell.length_b   1.000
_cell.length_c   1.000
_cell.angle_alpha   90.00
_cell.angle_beta   90.00
_cell.angle_gamma   90.00
#
_symmetry.space_group_name_H-M   'P 1'
#
loop_
_entity.id
_entity.type
_entity.pdbx_description
1 polymer ?
#
loop_
_entity_poly.entity_id
_entity_poly.type
_entity_poly.pdbx_seq_one_letter_code
_entity_poly.pdbx_strand_id
1 'polypeptide(L)'
;MYVGDSGSGLLCPIGDQWILAGILSVVAKTTLDKVPQRPSMLVRASAYTDWMKQKMSEDVTCSNNNTRCKGLSGQSSCKSSFMQCKKRE
;
A
#
# COMPACT_ATOMS: atom_id res chain seq x y z
N MET A 1 -4.67 -1.99 18.97
CA MET A 1 -5.22 -1.54 17.68
C MET A 1 -6.62 -1.01 17.93
N TYR A 2 -6.94 0.16 17.41
CA TYR A 2 -8.24 0.81 17.50
C TYR A 2 -8.97 0.75 16.15
N VAL A 3 -10.27 1.04 16.14
CA VAL A 3 -11.08 1.07 14.89
C VAL A 3 -10.49 2.03 13.85
N GLY A 4 -9.84 3.12 14.30
CA GLY A 4 -9.17 4.08 13.44
C GLY A 4 -7.90 3.54 12.75
N ASP A 5 -7.39 2.37 13.16
CA ASP A 5 -6.20 1.77 12.57
C ASP A 5 -6.54 0.93 11.31
N SER A 6 -7.81 0.84 10.91
CA SER A 6 -8.20 0.09 9.71
C SER A 6 -7.46 0.61 8.48
N GLY A 7 -6.87 -0.29 7.70
CA GLY A 7 -5.99 0.04 6.57
C GLY A 7 -4.51 0.24 6.93
N SER A 8 -4.14 0.26 8.22
CA SER A 8 -2.74 0.30 8.64
C SER A 8 -1.99 -0.98 8.26
N GLY A 9 -0.70 -0.85 7.94
CA GLY A 9 0.15 -1.97 7.58
C GLY A 9 0.77 -2.66 8.79
N LEU A 10 0.72 -4.00 8.81
CA LEU A 10 1.57 -4.83 9.66
C LEU A 10 2.92 -5.01 8.98
N LEU A 11 3.93 -4.31 9.48
CA LEU A 11 5.31 -4.38 8.99
C LEU A 11 6.10 -5.42 9.78
N CYS A 12 6.83 -6.29 9.08
CA CYS A 12 7.69 -7.32 9.64
C CYS A 12 9.14 -7.04 9.24
N PRO A 13 10.08 -6.93 10.20
CA PRO A 13 11.50 -6.82 9.87
C PRO A 13 12.05 -8.18 9.43
N ILE A 14 12.65 -8.24 8.25
CA ILE A 14 13.35 -9.41 7.72
C ILE A 14 14.73 -8.95 7.23
N GLY A 15 15.78 -9.33 7.96
CA GLY A 15 17.12 -8.78 7.75
C GLY A 15 17.12 -7.26 7.96
N ASP A 16 17.67 -6.53 6.99
CA ASP A 16 17.73 -5.05 7.00
C ASP A 16 16.52 -4.38 6.33
N GLN A 17 15.44 -5.13 6.08
CA GLN A 17 14.27 -4.64 5.36
C GLN A 17 12.98 -4.78 6.17
N TRP A 18 12.08 -3.82 6.00
CA TRP A 18 10.71 -3.89 6.51
C TRP A 18 9.76 -4.32 5.40
N ILE A 19 9.05 -5.42 5.63
CA ILE A 19 8.13 -6.00 4.66
C ILE A 19 6.69 -5.82 5.15
N LEU A 20 5.81 -5.36 4.26
CA LEU A 20 4.37 -5.33 4.52
C LEU A 20 3.80 -6.76 4.47
N ALA A 21 3.55 -7.34 5.65
CA ALA A 21 3.03 -8.70 5.77
C ALA A 21 1.50 -8.75 5.69
N GLY A 22 0.83 -7.72 6.22
CA GLY A 22 -0.62 -7.64 6.17
C GLY A 22 -1.16 -6.23 6.33
N ILE A 23 -2.45 -6.07 6.09
CA ILE A 23 -3.16 -4.80 6.24
C ILE A 23 -4.30 -5.02 7.22
N LEU A 24 -4.40 -4.20 8.26
CA LEU A 24 -5.44 -4.34 9.26
C LEU A 24 -6.82 -4.13 8.63
N SER A 25 -7.70 -5.13 8.79
CA SER A 25 -9.07 -5.09 8.24
C SER A 25 -10.10 -5.05 9.36
N VAL A 26 -10.05 -6.03 10.26
CA VAL A 26 -11.00 -6.13 11.38
C VAL A 26 -10.23 -6.17 12.68
N VAL A 27 -10.53 -5.20 13.53
CA VAL A 27 -9.93 -5.09 14.84
C VAL A 27 -10.77 -5.88 15.83
N ALA A 28 -10.16 -6.81 16.54
CA ALA A 28 -10.83 -7.44 17.67
C ALA A 28 -10.92 -6.41 18.80
N LYS A 29 -12.08 -5.77 18.96
CA LYS A 29 -12.35 -4.94 20.13
C LYS A 29 -12.37 -5.82 21.38
N THR A 30 -11.51 -5.53 22.34
CA THR A 30 -11.72 -5.88 23.74
C THR A 30 -11.60 -4.59 24.55
N THR A 31 -12.73 -3.99 24.90
CA THR A 31 -12.80 -2.91 25.91
C THR A 31 -13.22 -3.45 27.28
N LEU A 32 -13.26 -4.77 27.44
CA LEU A 32 -13.70 -5.43 28.67
C LEU A 32 -12.68 -6.49 29.01
N ASP A 33 -12.01 -6.30 30.14
CA ASP A 33 -10.87 -7.05 30.67
C ASP A 33 -11.18 -8.52 31.02
N LYS A 34 -12.27 -9.09 30.49
CA LYS A 34 -12.82 -10.40 30.88
C LYS A 34 -13.18 -11.34 29.71
N VAL A 35 -12.90 -10.96 28.46
CA VAL A 35 -13.12 -11.83 27.29
C VAL A 35 -11.77 -12.28 26.73
N PRO A 36 -11.58 -13.57 26.38
CA PRO A 36 -10.34 -14.00 25.74
C PRO A 36 -10.07 -13.14 24.50
N GLN A 37 -8.87 -12.58 24.43
CA GLN A 37 -8.43 -11.69 23.37
C GLN A 37 -8.61 -12.42 22.02
N ARG A 38 -9.61 -12.01 21.25
CA ARG A 38 -9.78 -12.53 19.89
C ARG A 38 -8.66 -11.95 19.01
N PRO A 39 -8.10 -12.71 18.07
CA PRO A 39 -7.12 -12.17 17.15
C PRO A 39 -7.79 -11.15 16.22
N SER A 40 -7.09 -10.05 15.94
CA SER A 40 -7.46 -9.15 14.85
C SER A 40 -7.25 -9.85 13.51
N MET A 41 -8.09 -9.54 12.53
CA MET A 41 -7.99 -10.09 11.18
C MET A 41 -7.28 -9.09 10.27
N LEU A 42 -6.26 -9.58 9.57
CA LEU A 42 -5.50 -8.82 8.59
C LEU A 42 -5.70 -9.42 7.20
N VAL A 43 -5.73 -8.55 6.19
CA VAL A 43 -5.56 -8.97 4.80
C VAL A 43 -4.12 -9.43 4.63
N ARG A 44 -3.92 -10.62 4.07
CA ARG A 44 -2.59 -11.13 3.72
C ARG A 44 -2.05 -10.36 2.51
N ALA A 45 -1.11 -9.43 2.74
CA ALA A 45 -0.61 -8.56 1.68
C ALA A 45 0.05 -9.34 0.53
N SER A 46 0.71 -10.46 0.84
CA SER A 46 1.36 -11.32 -0.15
C SER A 46 0.39 -11.94 -1.17
N ALA A 47 -0.89 -12.10 -0.83
CA ALA A 47 -1.89 -12.62 -1.75
C ALA A 47 -2.30 -11.62 -2.85
N TYR A 48 -1.96 -10.33 -2.69
CA TYR A 48 -2.38 -9.24 -3.57
C TYR A 48 -1.21 -8.56 -4.28
N THR A 49 0.02 -9.10 -4.22
CA THR A 49 1.21 -8.44 -4.79
C THR A 49 1.10 -8.22 -6.28
N ASP A 50 0.56 -9.18 -7.03
CA ASP A 50 0.45 -9.08 -8.48
C ASP A 50 -0.62 -8.08 -8.89
N TRP A 51 -1.75 -8.07 -8.18
CA TRP A 51 -2.79 -7.06 -8.34
C TRP A 51 -2.26 -5.65 -8.04
N MET A 52 -1.50 -5.48 -6.94
CA MET A 52 -0.89 -4.18 -6.61
C MET A 52 0.09 -3.73 -7.70
N LYS A 53 0.96 -4.61 -8.20
CA LYS A 53 1.90 -4.31 -9.28
C LYS A 53 1.17 -3.95 -10.58
N GLN A 54 0.10 -4.67 -10.91
CA GLN A 54 -0.73 -4.37 -12.07
C GLN A 54 -1.33 -2.96 -11.95
N LYS A 55 -1.97 -2.64 -10.82
CA LYS A 55 -2.60 -1.33 -10.61
C LYS A 55 -1.60 -0.19 -10.62
N MET A 56 -0.45 -0.37 -9.98
CA MET A 56 0.64 0.61 -10.04
C MET A 56 1.17 0.82 -11.47
N SER A 57 1.11 -0.19 -12.33
CA SER A 57 1.56 -0.07 -13.72
C SER A 57 0.51 0.59 -14.62
N GLU A 58 -0.78 0.33 -14.37
CA GLU A 58 -1.90 0.99 -15.07
C GLU A 58 -1.91 2.51 -14.79
N ASP A 59 -1.67 2.89 -13.54
CA ASP A 59 -1.64 4.29 -13.10
C ASP A 59 -0.39 5.03 -13.63
N VAL A 60 0.71 4.31 -13.89
CA VAL A 60 1.95 4.85 -14.44
C VAL A 60 2.01 4.62 -15.95
N THR A 61 0.99 5.11 -16.67
CA THR A 61 1.04 5.16 -18.15
C THR A 61 1.44 6.55 -18.61
N CYS A 62 2.68 6.67 -19.10
CA CYS A 62 3.14 7.85 -19.81
C CYS A 62 2.57 7.83 -21.23
N SER A 63 1.62 8.73 -21.53
CA SER A 63 1.13 8.92 -22.89
C SER A 63 2.15 9.74 -23.69
N ASN A 64 2.61 9.22 -24.83
CA ASN A 64 3.65 9.82 -25.66
C ASN A 64 3.35 11.25 -26.18
N ASN A 65 2.11 11.75 -26.00
CA ASN A 65 1.73 13.06 -26.49
C ASN A 65 1.46 14.09 -25.38
N ASN A 66 1.66 13.74 -24.10
CA ASN A 66 1.70 14.74 -23.03
C ASN A 66 2.45 14.19 -21.81
N THR A 67 3.45 14.93 -21.31
CA THR A 67 4.40 14.57 -20.24
C THR A 67 3.78 14.43 -18.85
N ARG A 68 2.50 14.05 -18.76
CA ARG A 68 1.69 14.08 -17.54
C ARG A 68 1.29 12.67 -17.13
N CYS A 69 1.81 12.25 -16.00
CA CYS A 69 1.34 11.07 -15.30
C CYS A 69 -0.13 11.25 -14.92
N LYS A 70 -0.99 10.31 -15.29
CA LYS A 70 -2.35 10.27 -14.75
C LYS A 70 -2.27 9.75 -13.30
N GLY A 71 -3.10 10.29 -12.40
CA GLY A 71 -3.19 9.80 -11.02
C GLY A 71 -2.27 10.45 -9.97
N LEU A 72 -1.33 11.33 -10.34
CA LEU A 72 -0.53 12.11 -9.38
C LEU A 72 -0.95 13.59 -9.40
N SER A 73 -1.42 14.12 -8.27
CA SER A 73 -1.66 15.55 -8.07
C SER A 73 -0.33 16.30 -7.94
N GLY A 74 0.34 16.56 -9.06
CA GLY A 74 1.59 17.33 -9.11
C GLY A 74 2.29 17.22 -10.47
N GLN A 75 3.19 18.15 -10.79
CA GLN A 75 3.97 18.16 -12.04
C GLN A 75 5.03 17.02 -12.05
N SER A 76 4.61 15.77 -12.16
CA SER A 76 5.51 14.63 -12.39
C SER A 76 5.87 14.54 -13.88
N SER A 77 7.17 14.43 -14.18
CA SER A 77 7.69 14.27 -15.54
C SER A 77 8.01 12.80 -15.81
N CYS A 78 7.58 12.30 -16.97
CA CYS A 78 7.88 10.95 -17.44
C CYS A 78 9.34 10.84 -17.88
N LYS A 79 10.15 10.02 -17.19
CA LYS A 79 11.48 9.65 -17.69
C LYS A 79 11.31 8.47 -18.66
N SER A 80 11.54 8.73 -19.95
CA SER A 80 11.39 7.75 -21.05
C SER A 80 12.21 6.47 -20.85
N SER A 81 13.33 6.54 -20.12
CA SER A 81 14.21 5.40 -19.89
C SER A 81 13.67 4.33 -18.94
N PHE A 82 12.59 4.62 -18.18
CA PHE A 82 12.04 3.69 -17.18
C PHE A 82 10.51 3.55 -17.23
N MET A 83 9.81 4.32 -18.08
CA MET A 83 8.35 4.44 -18.04
C MET A 83 7.83 4.67 -16.61
N GLN A 84 8.55 5.46 -15.82
CA GLN A 84 8.19 5.76 -14.43
C GLN A 84 7.99 7.25 -14.23
N CYS A 85 6.96 7.56 -13.45
CA CYS A 85 6.60 8.91 -13.05
C CYS A 85 7.40 9.32 -11.81
N LYS A 86 8.27 10.32 -11.96
CA LYS A 86 9.02 10.90 -10.83
C LYS A 86 8.48 12.30 -10.52
N LYS A 87 8.26 12.60 -9.24
CA LYS A 87 7.97 13.96 -8.77
C LYS A 87 9.23 14.81 -9.00
N ARG A 88 9.09 16.01 -9.58
CA ARG A 88 10.22 16.97 -9.65
C ARG A 88 10.49 17.47 -8.23
N GLU A 89 11.75 17.40 -7.82
CA GLU A 89 12.25 18.08 -6.62
C GLU A 89 12.38 19.57 -6.90
#